data_AF-A0A2V8GGB5-F1
#
_entry.id   AF-A0A2V8GGB5-F1
#
_cell.length_a   1.000
_cell.length_b   1.000
_cell.length_c   1.000
_cell.angle_alpha   90.00
_cell.angle_beta   90.00
_cell.angle_gamma   90.00
#
_symmetry.space_group_name_H-M   'P 1'
#
loop_
_entity.id
_entity.type
_entity.pdbx_description
1 polymer ?
#
loop_
_entity_poly.entity_id
_entity_poly.type
_entity_poly.pdbx_seq_one_letter_code
_entity_poly.pdbx_strand_id
1 'polypeptide(L)'
;MGQAMLNLLPLPNGVLNQQVGQEWTSNDAQDVTPIHKRTNFVMRVDTVLSQKMRFSVRSLFDRDDSTTPNRVAPGIGTVNNMFPGDLVTGAFTQVVSNTMVNEVTAGFSHNHWGFRVGTGKINASDYTDMYRQNIGLDPPRLEPFGPFGDPHLGRIQTDEYPYLPDMLYSGGDRSGLGSYRPSGANGPLPRRNENFRYTFQDDFSWTKGHHNLKFGFFTERDAKTEPGSNNYTGTYNFGHSADNPLSTGNGYANALLGNFTSYSELTNRVDQENRHWQSDAYAQDSWRVNARMTLDYGVRVTHAGAVYETRNMNSAFDPKLWDPKQAPILYLPFCKPSGVPGNQACSTANRAAINPITGQILSQAYAGNTIPGTGSITNGMFTGGLPGEKAGWYYDMPAASVGPRAGFAWDLSGNGKTAVRASGGIFYNFINRSQYLYNGGALIARTRTILNATIDDVTAFAKAGTQFAESPQTANLPGGFPLIVHGNQMPQGKLQPEKNYQANVAFQRDIGFHTVAEVAWVGNFGRHFWQTKTANNIPINAYANPANLFRNEPISANFLRRDYPGLGPVRYLTTDTDILNYNALQVS
;
A
#
# COMPACT_ATOMS: atom_id res chain seq x y z
N MET A 1 30.48 10.95 -17.21
CA MET A 1 29.39 10.70 -16.24
C MET A 1 29.41 9.28 -15.70
N GLY A 2 29.32 8.26 -16.55
CA GLY A 2 29.32 6.85 -16.17
C GLY A 2 30.41 6.38 -15.20
N GLN A 3 31.67 6.75 -15.47
CA GLN A 3 32.80 6.49 -14.56
C GLN A 3 32.61 7.13 -13.17
N ALA A 4 32.10 8.36 -13.11
CA ALA A 4 31.88 9.06 -11.85
C ALA A 4 30.76 8.41 -11.02
N MET A 5 29.73 7.86 -11.68
CA MET A 5 28.72 7.02 -11.03
C MET A 5 29.33 5.74 -10.43
N LEU A 6 30.22 5.06 -11.16
CA LEU A 6 30.90 3.86 -10.66
C LEU A 6 31.79 4.14 -9.45
N ASN A 7 32.40 5.32 -9.38
CA ASN A 7 33.22 5.74 -8.25
C ASN A 7 32.42 5.99 -6.95
N LEU A 8 31.09 5.97 -6.99
CA LEU A 8 30.24 5.99 -5.79
C LEU A 8 30.24 4.65 -5.06
N LEU A 9 30.61 3.56 -5.74
CA LEU A 9 30.73 2.25 -5.12
C LEU A 9 31.94 2.25 -4.16
N PRO A 10 31.80 1.72 -2.93
CA PRO A 10 32.87 1.62 -1.97
C PRO A 10 33.91 0.65 -2.49
N LEU A 11 35.13 0.89 -2.05
CA LEU A 11 36.23 -0.02 -2.26
C LEU A 11 36.02 -1.29 -1.41
N PRO A 12 36.48 -2.46 -1.87
CA PRO A 12 36.48 -3.68 -1.07
C PRO A 12 37.14 -3.46 0.30
N ASN A 13 36.49 -3.91 1.37
CA ASN A 13 36.93 -3.78 2.77
C ASN A 13 37.06 -5.14 3.49
N GLY A 14 36.90 -6.27 2.78
CA GLY A 14 36.98 -7.62 3.31
C GLY A 14 38.38 -8.23 3.26
N VAL A 15 38.62 -9.28 4.05
CA VAL A 15 39.86 -10.08 3.98
C VAL A 15 39.74 -11.09 2.85
N LEU A 16 40.69 -11.07 1.90
CA LEU A 16 40.80 -12.07 0.84
C LEU A 16 40.98 -13.47 1.46
N ASN A 17 40.07 -14.38 1.16
CA ASN A 17 40.29 -15.79 1.47
C ASN A 17 41.39 -16.31 0.53
N GLN A 18 42.57 -16.62 1.08
CA GLN A 18 43.74 -17.05 0.31
C GLN A 18 43.66 -18.50 -0.19
N GLN A 19 42.56 -19.22 0.06
CA GLN A 19 42.35 -20.54 -0.55
C GLN A 19 42.13 -20.42 -2.05
N VAL A 20 42.73 -21.35 -2.80
CA VAL A 20 42.61 -21.42 -4.27
C VAL A 20 41.15 -21.50 -4.70
N GLY A 21 40.71 -20.58 -5.54
CA GLY A 21 39.32 -20.47 -6.01
C GLY A 21 38.41 -19.62 -5.11
N GLN A 22 38.92 -19.05 -4.01
CA GLN A 22 38.21 -18.17 -3.09
C GLN A 22 38.75 -16.74 -3.07
N GLU A 23 39.72 -16.43 -3.94
CA GLU A 23 40.35 -15.11 -4.04
C GLU A 23 39.38 -14.03 -4.55
N TRP A 24 38.21 -14.44 -5.03
CA TRP A 24 37.15 -13.58 -5.56
C TRP A 24 35.84 -13.64 -4.74
N THR A 25 35.82 -14.32 -3.59
CA THR A 25 34.59 -14.62 -2.84
C THR A 25 34.28 -13.70 -1.66
N SER A 26 34.98 -12.58 -1.48
CA SER A 26 34.60 -11.58 -0.48
C SER A 26 34.31 -10.22 -1.11
N ASN A 27 33.14 -9.66 -0.82
CA ASN A 27 32.93 -8.21 -0.84
C ASN A 27 31.96 -7.85 0.29
N ASP A 28 32.52 -7.17 1.28
CA ASP A 28 31.93 -6.61 2.50
C ASP A 28 32.11 -7.43 3.79
N ALA A 29 32.96 -6.90 4.69
CA ALA A 29 33.03 -7.32 6.10
C ALA A 29 32.17 -6.35 6.93
N GLN A 30 31.13 -6.87 7.57
CA GLN A 30 30.10 -6.06 8.23
C GLN A 30 30.23 -6.12 9.74
N ASP A 31 30.37 -4.95 10.39
CA ASP A 31 30.08 -4.82 11.82
C ASP A 31 28.56 -4.65 11.99
N VAL A 32 27.90 -5.72 12.42
CA VAL A 32 26.44 -5.90 12.34
C VAL A 32 25.65 -5.20 13.44
N THR A 33 26.28 -4.38 14.28
CA THR A 33 25.59 -3.75 15.42
C THR A 33 25.03 -2.38 15.02
N PRO A 34 23.72 -2.24 14.71
CA PRO A 34 23.15 -0.91 14.52
C PRO A 34 23.27 -0.10 15.81
N ILE A 35 23.51 1.20 15.68
CA ILE A 35 23.52 2.10 16.84
C ILE A 35 22.06 2.25 17.26
N HIS A 36 21.70 1.62 18.38
CA HIS A 36 20.34 1.54 18.89
C HIS A 36 20.24 2.25 20.23
N LYS A 37 19.32 3.22 20.35
CA LYS A 37 19.04 3.96 21.58
C LYS A 37 17.53 4.06 21.76
N ARG A 38 17.01 3.39 22.79
CA ARG A 38 15.61 3.50 23.17
C ARG A 38 15.44 4.25 24.48
N THR A 39 14.54 5.22 24.48
CA THR A 39 14.08 5.96 25.65
C THR A 39 12.57 5.80 25.76
N ASN A 40 12.10 5.32 26.90
CA ASN A 40 10.69 5.16 27.19
C ASN A 40 10.36 5.92 28.48
N PHE A 41 9.39 6.83 28.41
CA PHE A 41 8.85 7.54 29.55
C PHE A 41 7.39 7.13 29.73
N VAL A 42 7.08 6.51 30.87
CA VAL A 42 5.71 6.22 31.28
C VAL A 42 5.39 7.05 32.50
N MET A 43 4.29 7.78 32.43
CA MET A 43 3.68 8.43 33.58
C MET A 43 2.26 7.91 33.74
N ARG A 44 1.88 7.62 34.98
CA ARG A 44 0.51 7.36 35.36
C ARG A 44 0.20 8.18 36.61
N VAL A 45 -0.89 8.94 36.55
CA VAL A 45 -1.44 9.65 37.70
C VAL A 45 -2.83 9.11 37.92
N ASP A 46 -3.07 8.58 39.11
CA ASP A 46 -4.40 8.16 39.56
C ASP A 46 -4.81 9.05 40.72
N THR A 47 -6.05 9.50 40.73
CA THR A 47 -6.63 10.27 41.84
C THR A 47 -8.02 9.77 42.18
N VAL A 48 -8.28 9.67 43.48
CA VAL A 48 -9.62 9.42 44.03
C VAL A 48 -10.19 10.78 44.40
N LEU A 49 -11.04 11.33 43.53
CA LEU A 49 -11.65 12.64 43.74
C LEU A 49 -12.73 12.59 44.83
N SER A 50 -13.40 11.45 44.98
CA SER A 50 -14.35 11.16 46.07
C SER A 50 -14.58 9.66 46.21
N GLN A 51 -15.44 9.24 47.15
CA GLN A 51 -15.88 7.84 47.24
C GLN A 51 -16.55 7.31 45.96
N LYS A 52 -17.04 8.21 45.09
CA LYS A 52 -17.78 7.87 43.86
C LYS A 52 -17.02 8.21 42.58
N MET A 53 -15.89 8.91 42.64
CA MET A 53 -15.22 9.43 41.45
C MET A 53 -13.74 9.10 41.48
N ARG A 54 -13.26 8.47 40.40
CA ARG A 54 -11.86 8.18 40.16
C ARG A 54 -11.45 8.76 38.81
N PHE A 55 -10.24 9.27 38.74
CA PHE A 55 -9.67 9.78 37.51
C PHE A 55 -8.26 9.24 37.37
N SER A 56 -7.88 8.87 36.14
CA SER A 56 -6.53 8.44 35.82
C SER A 56 -6.08 9.04 34.50
N VAL A 57 -4.80 9.41 34.43
CA VAL A 57 -4.15 9.79 33.18
C VAL A 57 -2.92 8.92 33.03
N ARG A 58 -2.77 8.33 31.84
CA ARG A 58 -1.56 7.63 31.42
C ARG A 58 -0.96 8.37 30.25
N SER A 59 0.33 8.65 30.33
CA SER A 59 1.14 9.17 29.24
C SER A 59 2.29 8.21 28.96
N LEU A 60 2.53 7.94 27.69
CA LEU A 60 3.63 7.14 27.19
C LEU A 60 4.32 7.94 26.10
N PHE A 61 5.59 8.25 26.28
CA PHE A 61 6.46 8.81 25.25
C PHE A 61 7.56 7.79 25.00
N ASP A 62 7.47 7.09 23.88
CA ASP A 62 8.42 6.04 23.52
C ASP A 62 9.13 6.43 22.23
N ARG A 63 10.47 6.44 22.32
CA ARG A 63 11.36 6.80 21.23
C ARG A 63 12.46 5.76 21.15
N ASP A 64 12.56 5.15 19.98
CA ASP A 64 13.52 4.15 19.59
C ASP A 64 14.28 4.70 18.38
N ASP A 65 15.49 5.18 18.62
CA ASP A 65 16.41 5.66 17.60
C ASP A 65 17.32 4.51 17.18
N SER A 66 17.16 4.04 15.93
CA SER A 66 18.03 3.00 15.36
C SER A 66 18.71 3.54 14.11
N THR A 67 20.03 3.68 14.18
CA THR A 67 20.86 4.11 13.05
C THR A 67 21.53 2.88 12.45
N THR A 68 21.12 2.51 11.23
CA THR A 68 21.79 1.46 10.45
C THR A 68 22.58 2.12 9.32
N PRO A 69 23.87 1.81 9.12
CA PRO A 69 24.54 2.11 7.85
C PRO A 69 23.67 1.56 6.69
N ASN A 70 23.71 2.18 5.51
CA ASN A 70 22.87 1.76 4.39
C ASN A 70 23.25 0.33 3.96
N ARG A 71 22.43 -0.64 4.41
CA ARG A 71 22.70 -2.09 4.37
C ARG A 71 22.46 -2.74 3.02
N VAL A 72 21.80 -2.05 2.09
CA VAL A 72 21.29 -2.67 0.86
C VAL A 72 21.74 -1.85 -0.32
N ALA A 73 22.84 -2.32 -0.90
CA ALA A 73 23.55 -1.73 -2.01
C ALA A 73 24.51 -0.62 -1.57
N PRO A 74 25.77 -0.63 -2.04
CA PRO A 74 26.84 0.30 -1.67
C PRO A 74 26.52 1.80 -1.77
N GLY A 75 25.73 2.34 -0.85
CA GLY A 75 25.44 3.75 -0.68
C GLY A 75 26.06 4.25 0.61
N ILE A 76 26.83 5.33 0.54
CA ILE A 76 27.35 6.01 1.72
C ILE A 76 26.16 6.65 2.45
N GLY A 77 25.83 6.22 3.68
CA GLY A 77 24.77 6.85 4.47
C GLY A 77 24.32 6.03 5.67
N THR A 78 23.61 6.67 6.58
CA THR A 78 22.99 6.05 7.76
C THR A 78 21.48 6.25 7.72
N VAL A 79 20.70 5.19 7.89
CA VAL A 79 19.24 5.17 7.99
C VAL A 79 18.88 5.28 9.47
N ASN A 80 18.29 6.41 9.89
CA ASN A 80 17.82 6.62 11.27
C ASN A 80 16.31 6.34 11.37
N ASN A 81 15.95 5.31 12.13
CA ASN A 81 14.58 4.89 12.39
C ASN A 81 14.10 5.43 13.73
N MET A 82 12.87 5.97 13.78
CA MET A 82 12.21 6.50 14.98
C MET A 82 10.82 5.86 15.13
N PHE A 83 10.54 5.20 16.26
CA PHE A 83 9.28 4.52 16.63
C PHE A 83 9.19 4.46 18.18
N PRO A 84 8.10 4.12 18.92
CA PRO A 84 6.67 3.89 18.65
C PRO A 84 5.74 5.11 18.79
N GLY A 85 6.21 6.26 19.28
CA GLY A 85 5.44 7.49 19.35
C GLY A 85 4.86 7.84 20.73
N ASP A 86 3.91 8.76 20.71
CA ASP A 86 3.32 9.42 21.87
C ASP A 86 1.88 8.96 22.09
N LEU A 87 1.51 8.67 23.34
CA LEU A 87 0.16 8.31 23.74
C LEU A 87 -0.20 9.05 25.03
N VAL A 88 -1.39 9.64 25.05
CA VAL A 88 -2.01 10.17 26.27
C VAL A 88 -3.43 9.65 26.34
N THR A 89 -3.81 9.08 27.48
CA THR A 89 -5.16 8.57 27.72
C THR A 89 -5.63 9.00 29.10
N GLY A 90 -6.79 9.62 29.17
CA GLY A 90 -7.48 9.93 30.42
C GLY A 90 -8.70 9.03 30.58
N ALA A 91 -8.92 8.52 31.78
CA ALA A 91 -10.12 7.75 32.14
C ALA A 91 -10.75 8.32 33.40
N PHE A 92 -12.07 8.47 33.39
CA PHE A 92 -12.89 8.95 34.49
C PHE A 92 -13.97 7.91 34.80
N THR A 93 -14.01 7.43 36.04
CA THR A 93 -15.02 6.48 36.51
C THR A 93 -15.90 7.14 37.55
N GLN A 94 -17.21 7.07 37.36
CA GLN A 94 -18.22 7.60 38.27
C GLN A 94 -19.19 6.50 38.73
N VAL A 95 -19.25 6.26 40.03
CA VAL A 95 -20.29 5.45 40.69
C VAL A 95 -21.52 6.33 40.87
N VAL A 96 -22.49 6.20 39.96
CA VAL A 96 -23.73 6.98 39.98
C VAL A 96 -24.63 6.52 41.14
N SER A 97 -24.71 5.20 41.36
CA SER A 97 -25.42 4.55 42.47
C SER A 97 -24.72 3.25 42.88
N ASN A 98 -25.24 2.54 43.88
CA ASN A 98 -24.74 1.21 44.26
C ASN A 98 -24.89 0.14 43.16
N THR A 99 -25.60 0.46 42.07
CA THR A 99 -25.83 -0.45 40.94
C THR A 99 -25.45 0.13 39.58
N MET A 100 -25.02 1.39 39.52
CA MET A 100 -24.73 2.11 38.28
C MET A 100 -23.32 2.67 38.30
N VAL A 101 -22.54 2.35 37.27
CA VAL A 101 -21.17 2.85 37.07
C VAL A 101 -21.05 3.36 35.64
N ASN A 102 -20.54 4.58 35.48
CA ASN A 102 -20.14 5.14 34.20
C ASN A 102 -18.61 5.21 34.13
N GLU A 103 -18.03 4.88 32.98
CA GLU A 103 -16.61 5.03 32.68
C GLU A 103 -16.43 5.75 31.34
N VAL A 104 -15.79 6.91 31.37
CA VAL A 104 -15.41 7.69 30.18
C VAL A 104 -13.91 7.58 29.97
N THR A 105 -13.48 7.28 28.74
CA THR A 105 -12.07 7.32 28.34
C THR A 105 -11.91 8.23 27.12
N ALA A 106 -10.90 9.10 27.17
CA ALA A 106 -10.49 9.91 26.03
C ALA A 106 -9.00 9.71 25.76
N GLY A 107 -8.62 9.55 24.50
CA GLY A 107 -7.27 9.22 24.10
C GLY A 107 -6.78 10.03 22.91
N PHE A 108 -5.48 10.28 22.91
CA PHE A 108 -4.72 10.79 21.79
C PHE A 108 -3.50 9.89 21.62
N SER A 109 -3.27 9.42 20.39
CA SER A 109 -1.98 8.85 20.03
C SER A 109 -1.44 9.46 18.75
N HIS A 110 -0.12 9.57 18.71
CA HIS A 110 0.63 10.00 17.56
C HIS A 110 1.83 9.10 17.41
N ASN A 111 1.90 8.36 16.31
CA ASN A 111 3.12 7.67 15.93
C ASN A 111 3.66 8.21 14.63
N HIS A 112 4.98 8.15 14.48
CA HIS A 112 5.63 8.52 13.24
C HIS A 112 6.78 7.58 12.96
N TRP A 113 7.16 7.51 11.68
CA TRP A 113 8.26 6.73 11.16
C TRP A 113 8.87 7.46 9.97
N GLY A 114 10.20 7.48 9.87
CA GLY A 114 10.90 7.90 8.66
C GLY A 114 12.03 8.89 8.86
N PHE A 115 12.72 9.19 7.76
CA PHE A 115 13.95 9.95 7.68
C PHE A 115 13.67 11.44 7.47
N ARG A 116 14.24 12.25 8.37
CA ARG A 116 14.13 13.70 8.41
C ARG A 116 15.41 14.33 7.84
N VAL A 117 15.29 15.39 7.04
CA VAL A 117 16.45 16.13 6.47
C VAL A 117 16.97 17.17 7.47
N GLY A 118 18.26 17.49 7.41
CA GLY A 118 18.91 18.58 8.14
C GLY A 118 19.43 18.23 9.53
N THR A 119 20.07 19.21 10.18
CA THR A 119 20.62 19.09 11.54
C THR A 119 19.58 19.44 12.62
N GLY A 120 19.54 18.72 13.75
CA GLY A 120 18.64 19.05 14.86
C GLY A 120 18.55 18.01 15.98
N LYS A 121 17.88 18.34 17.10
CA LYS A 121 17.75 17.47 18.30
C LYS A 121 17.12 16.07 18.05
N ILE A 122 16.53 15.88 16.88
CA ILE A 122 15.85 14.65 16.43
C ILE A 122 16.66 13.97 15.29
N ASN A 123 17.61 14.67 14.65
CA ASN A 123 18.36 14.17 13.49
C ASN A 123 19.84 14.01 13.85
N ALA A 124 20.35 12.77 13.85
CA ALA A 124 21.77 12.50 14.10
C ALA A 124 22.68 12.74 12.88
N SER A 125 22.13 12.80 11.66
CA SER A 125 22.89 12.89 10.39
C SER A 125 22.30 13.94 9.46
N ASP A 126 23.15 14.74 8.80
CA ASP A 126 22.73 15.70 7.80
C ASP A 126 22.55 15.03 6.42
N TYR A 127 21.30 14.82 6.01
CA TYR A 127 21.02 14.22 4.70
C TYR A 127 21.22 15.20 3.54
N THR A 128 21.47 16.49 3.77
CA THR A 128 21.80 17.41 2.68
C THR A 128 23.15 17.11 2.05
N ASP A 129 24.08 16.51 2.78
CA ASP A 129 25.36 16.02 2.25
C ASP A 129 25.16 15.00 1.13
N MET A 130 24.01 14.31 1.10
CA MET A 130 23.67 13.35 0.06
C MET A 130 23.02 13.97 -1.19
N TYR A 131 22.89 15.30 -1.25
CA TYR A 131 22.44 15.98 -2.46
C TYR A 131 23.46 15.83 -3.59
N ARG A 132 22.95 15.73 -4.81
CA ARG A 132 23.74 15.62 -6.06
C ARG A 132 24.87 16.65 -6.12
N GLN A 133 24.54 17.90 -5.81
CA GLN A 133 25.47 19.03 -5.79
C GLN A 133 26.57 18.87 -4.73
N ASN A 134 26.23 18.39 -3.53
CA ASN A 134 27.17 18.19 -2.44
C ASN A 134 28.07 16.97 -2.64
N ILE A 135 27.57 15.94 -3.32
CA ILE A 135 28.36 14.78 -3.77
C ILE A 135 29.27 15.14 -4.95
N GLY A 136 28.97 16.23 -5.67
CA GLY A 136 29.69 16.63 -6.89
C GLY A 136 29.34 15.80 -8.12
N LEU A 137 28.15 15.17 -8.12
CA LEU A 137 27.67 14.35 -9.25
C LEU A 137 26.22 14.72 -9.57
N ASP A 138 25.98 15.20 -10.79
CA ASP A 138 24.64 15.55 -11.27
C ASP A 138 24.31 14.87 -12.60
N PRO A 139 23.81 13.61 -12.57
CA PRO A 139 23.34 12.93 -13.77
C PRO A 139 22.17 13.67 -14.44
N PRO A 140 21.99 13.54 -15.76
CA PRO A 140 20.76 13.94 -16.43
C PRO A 140 19.50 13.31 -15.81
N ARG A 141 18.35 13.92 -16.08
CA ARG A 141 17.04 13.40 -15.67
C ARG A 141 15.93 13.87 -16.62
N LEU A 142 14.77 13.24 -16.53
CA LEU A 142 13.61 13.51 -17.37
C LEU A 142 12.75 14.64 -16.84
N GLU A 143 12.53 14.65 -15.53
CA GLU A 143 11.69 15.63 -14.88
C GLU A 143 12.58 16.68 -14.19
N PRO A 144 12.24 17.97 -14.18
CA PRO A 144 12.86 18.89 -13.23
C PRO A 144 12.46 18.52 -11.80
N PHE A 145 13.22 18.98 -10.79
CA PHE A 145 12.80 18.76 -9.40
C PHE A 145 11.61 19.68 -9.19
N GLY A 146 10.53 19.14 -8.63
CA GLY A 146 9.49 19.96 -8.05
C GLY A 146 10.06 20.94 -7.02
N PRO A 147 9.25 21.93 -6.60
CA PRO A 147 9.66 22.85 -5.55
C PRO A 147 10.18 22.09 -4.33
N PHE A 148 11.30 22.55 -3.79
CA PHE A 148 11.82 22.12 -2.51
C PHE A 148 12.26 23.37 -1.75
N GLY A 149 12.11 23.35 -0.43
CA GLY A 149 12.54 24.46 0.44
C GLY A 149 13.89 24.18 1.09
N ASP A 150 14.27 25.06 2.02
CA ASP A 150 15.25 24.70 3.05
C ASP A 150 14.87 23.34 3.64
N PRO A 151 15.80 22.45 3.95
CA PRO A 151 15.46 21.15 4.50
C PRO A 151 14.85 21.31 5.91
N HIS A 152 13.53 21.41 5.98
CA HIS A 152 12.77 21.56 7.21
C HIS A 152 11.51 20.71 7.18
N LEU A 153 11.07 20.32 8.37
CA LEU A 153 10.15 19.22 8.56
C LEU A 153 8.69 19.67 8.51
N GLY A 154 8.19 19.86 7.29
CA GLY A 154 6.77 20.01 7.02
C GLY A 154 5.97 18.74 7.35
N ARG A 155 4.68 18.89 7.63
CA ARG A 155 3.71 17.79 7.50
C ARG A 155 3.48 17.41 6.03
N ILE A 156 3.82 18.32 5.12
CA ILE A 156 3.70 18.18 3.67
C ILE A 156 5.04 17.68 3.16
N GLN A 157 5.08 16.50 2.53
CA GLN A 157 6.25 15.92 1.86
C GLN A 157 6.04 15.84 0.36
N THR A 158 5.64 16.97 -0.23
CA THR A 158 5.59 17.16 -1.68
C THR A 158 6.93 17.64 -2.24
N ASP A 159 7.92 17.89 -1.38
CA ASP A 159 9.24 18.36 -1.79
C ASP A 159 10.02 17.27 -2.53
N GLU A 160 10.56 17.64 -3.68
CA GLU A 160 11.42 16.79 -4.50
C GLU A 160 12.87 17.22 -4.34
N TYR A 161 13.47 16.89 -3.20
CA TYR A 161 14.85 17.26 -2.89
C TYR A 161 15.86 16.61 -3.87
N PRO A 162 16.99 17.30 -4.17
CA PRO A 162 17.89 16.90 -5.24
C PRO A 162 18.86 15.77 -4.84
N TYR A 163 18.33 14.61 -4.45
CA TYR A 163 19.14 13.40 -4.22
C TYR A 163 19.53 12.71 -5.54
N LEU A 164 20.59 11.90 -5.48
CA LEU A 164 21.02 11.09 -6.62
C LEU A 164 19.95 10.04 -7.02
N PRO A 165 19.95 9.58 -8.28
CA PRO A 165 19.11 8.46 -8.69
C PRO A 165 19.63 7.16 -8.10
N ASP A 166 18.80 6.12 -8.11
CA ASP A 166 19.30 4.76 -7.95
C ASP A 166 20.12 4.36 -9.18
N MET A 167 21.20 3.62 -8.97
CA MET A 167 22.07 3.12 -10.05
C MET A 167 22.24 1.61 -9.87
N LEU A 168 21.69 0.86 -10.81
CA LEU A 168 21.70 -0.59 -10.81
C LEU A 168 22.69 -1.06 -11.88
N TYR A 169 23.65 -1.90 -11.47
CA TYR A 169 24.63 -2.47 -12.39
C TYR A 169 24.32 -3.95 -12.71
N SER A 170 23.18 -4.47 -12.24
CA SER A 170 22.75 -5.87 -12.34
C SER A 170 21.92 -6.17 -13.59
N GLY A 171 22.11 -7.34 -14.21
CA GLY A 171 21.31 -7.85 -15.34
C GLY A 171 22.11 -8.79 -16.25
N GLY A 172 21.42 -9.70 -16.96
CA GLY A 172 22.02 -10.76 -17.79
C GLY A 172 22.45 -12.00 -16.99
N ASP A 173 23.45 -12.74 -17.48
CA ASP A 173 23.97 -13.98 -16.86
C ASP A 173 24.80 -13.74 -15.57
N ARG A 174 24.88 -12.49 -15.10
CA ARG A 174 25.59 -12.09 -13.88
C ARG A 174 24.60 -11.61 -12.82
N SER A 175 24.45 -12.39 -11.76
CA SER A 175 23.71 -12.02 -10.55
C SER A 175 24.64 -11.37 -9.52
N GLY A 176 24.08 -10.55 -8.61
CA GLY A 176 24.82 -10.02 -7.46
C GLY A 176 25.77 -8.84 -7.72
N LEU A 177 25.69 -8.18 -8.88
CA LEU A 177 26.46 -6.95 -9.12
C LEU A 177 25.94 -5.84 -8.18
N GLY A 178 26.86 -5.03 -7.64
CA GLY A 178 26.55 -3.93 -6.72
C GLY A 178 25.54 -2.92 -7.27
N SER A 179 25.04 -2.03 -6.42
CA SER A 179 24.17 -0.91 -6.83
C SER A 179 24.40 0.29 -5.93
N TYR A 180 24.10 1.49 -6.40
CA TYR A 180 24.06 2.68 -5.57
C TYR A 180 22.60 3.04 -5.30
N ARG A 181 22.20 3.08 -4.03
CA ARG A 181 20.83 3.42 -3.61
C ARG A 181 20.86 4.37 -2.42
N PRO A 182 20.66 5.69 -2.60
CA PRO A 182 20.73 6.68 -1.51
C PRO A 182 19.88 6.34 -0.29
N SER A 183 18.76 5.65 -0.50
CA SER A 183 17.76 5.34 0.54
C SER A 183 17.65 3.84 0.89
N GLY A 184 18.52 3.01 0.32
CA GLY A 184 18.38 1.55 0.38
C GLY A 184 17.01 1.10 -0.13
N ALA A 185 16.35 0.21 0.60
CA ALA A 185 14.98 -0.23 0.31
C ALA A 185 13.88 0.71 0.88
N ASN A 186 14.25 1.80 1.55
CA ASN A 186 13.34 2.62 2.37
C ASN A 186 12.94 3.95 1.72
N GLY A 187 13.16 4.12 0.42
CA GLY A 187 12.84 5.34 -0.33
C GLY A 187 11.34 5.66 -0.46
N PRO A 188 11.00 6.85 -0.98
CA PRO A 188 11.89 7.96 -1.37
C PRO A 188 12.30 8.84 -0.18
N LEU A 189 13.46 9.51 -0.26
CA LEU A 189 13.95 10.46 0.77
C LEU A 189 13.50 11.90 0.47
N PRO A 190 13.21 12.73 1.50
CA PRO A 190 12.92 12.32 2.88
C PRO A 190 11.62 11.52 2.97
N ARG A 191 11.40 10.81 4.07
CA ARG A 191 10.17 10.04 4.29
C ARG A 191 9.63 10.33 5.69
N ARG A 192 8.34 10.62 5.82
CA ARG A 192 7.65 10.86 7.09
C ARG A 192 6.28 10.24 6.97
N ASN A 193 6.19 9.07 7.54
CA ASN A 193 4.95 8.39 7.84
C ASN A 193 4.48 8.86 9.22
N GLU A 194 3.25 9.30 9.38
CA GLU A 194 2.69 9.70 10.68
C GLU A 194 1.23 9.28 10.78
N ASN A 195 0.81 8.83 11.96
CA ASN A 195 -0.58 8.55 12.29
C ASN A 195 -0.98 9.36 13.51
N PHE A 196 -2.12 10.04 13.43
CA PHE A 196 -2.80 10.65 14.57
C PHE A 196 -4.12 9.94 14.79
N ARG A 197 -4.39 9.60 16.04
CA ARG A 197 -5.62 8.95 16.44
C ARG A 197 -6.19 9.67 17.66
N TYR A 198 -7.46 10.01 17.56
CA TYR A 198 -8.24 10.60 18.63
C TYR A 198 -9.36 9.64 18.96
N THR A 199 -9.44 9.19 20.21
CA THR A 199 -10.48 8.26 20.67
C THR A 199 -11.30 8.88 21.78
N PHE A 200 -12.58 8.56 21.77
CA PHE A 200 -13.49 8.81 22.88
C PHE A 200 -14.36 7.57 23.08
N GLN A 201 -14.53 7.17 24.33
CA GLN A 201 -15.33 6.03 24.74
C GLN A 201 -16.11 6.37 26.00
N ASP A 202 -17.36 5.94 26.06
CA ASP A 202 -18.21 5.97 27.24
C ASP A 202 -18.85 4.59 27.44
N ASP A 203 -18.78 4.06 28.64
CA ASP A 203 -19.36 2.78 29.04
C ASP A 203 -20.21 2.96 30.30
N PHE A 204 -21.50 2.68 30.20
CA PHE A 204 -22.43 2.70 31.30
C PHE A 204 -22.89 1.29 31.66
N SER A 205 -22.63 0.88 32.90
CA SER A 205 -23.04 -0.41 33.46
C SER A 205 -24.14 -0.22 34.51
N TRP A 206 -25.21 -1.00 34.41
CA TRP A 206 -26.34 -0.95 35.33
C TRP A 206 -26.81 -2.34 35.71
N THR A 207 -26.71 -2.68 37.00
CA THR A 207 -27.28 -3.92 37.55
C THR A 207 -28.67 -3.65 38.13
N LYS A 208 -29.71 -4.26 37.58
CA LYS A 208 -31.08 -4.09 38.09
C LYS A 208 -31.76 -5.44 38.26
N GLY A 209 -31.96 -5.85 39.51
CA GLY A 209 -32.54 -7.15 39.81
C GLY A 209 -31.68 -8.28 39.21
N HIS A 210 -32.25 -9.03 38.29
CA HIS A 210 -31.57 -10.13 37.59
C HIS A 210 -30.87 -9.72 36.29
N HIS A 211 -30.88 -8.43 35.95
CA HIS A 211 -30.29 -7.89 34.72
C HIS A 211 -28.96 -7.21 34.99
N ASN A 212 -27.99 -7.41 34.10
CA ASN A 212 -26.75 -6.65 34.02
C ASN A 212 -26.68 -6.01 32.63
N LEU A 213 -27.09 -4.74 32.59
CA LEU A 213 -27.17 -3.94 31.38
C LEU A 213 -25.85 -3.22 31.17
N LYS A 214 -25.37 -3.20 29.92
CA LYS A 214 -24.28 -2.34 29.48
C LYS A 214 -24.65 -1.57 28.23
N PHE A 215 -24.31 -0.30 28.23
CA PHE A 215 -24.44 0.59 27.09
C PHE A 215 -23.09 1.22 26.86
N GLY A 216 -22.71 1.43 25.61
CA GLY A 216 -21.51 2.20 25.36
C GLY A 216 -21.47 2.82 23.98
N PHE A 217 -20.61 3.82 23.88
CA PHE A 217 -20.34 4.58 22.68
C PHE A 217 -18.85 4.71 22.51
N PHE A 218 -18.36 4.54 21.29
CA PHE A 218 -16.97 4.73 20.94
C PHE A 218 -16.89 5.51 19.63
N THR A 219 -15.96 6.45 19.54
CA THR A 219 -15.64 7.13 18.29
C THR A 219 -14.14 7.33 18.15
N GLU A 220 -13.66 7.13 16.93
CA GLU A 220 -12.26 7.28 16.57
C GLU A 220 -12.13 8.15 15.32
N ARG A 221 -11.25 9.15 15.39
CA ARG A 221 -10.78 9.89 14.23
C ARG A 221 -9.33 9.54 13.97
N ASP A 222 -9.10 8.95 12.81
CA ASP A 222 -7.77 8.61 12.33
C ASP A 222 -7.31 9.56 11.22
N ALA A 223 -6.01 9.86 11.24
CA ALA A 223 -5.34 10.70 10.28
C ALA A 223 -3.96 10.13 9.97
N LYS A 224 -3.80 9.58 8.77
CA LYS A 224 -2.57 8.92 8.30
C LYS A 224 -1.95 9.71 7.17
N THR A 225 -0.71 10.16 7.35
CA THR A 225 0.13 10.70 6.29
C THR A 225 1.20 9.69 5.96
N GLU A 226 1.29 9.27 4.69
CA GLU A 226 2.31 8.30 4.27
C GLU A 226 2.70 8.50 2.80
N PRO A 227 4.00 8.67 2.50
CA PRO A 227 4.48 8.70 1.12
C PRO A 227 4.21 7.37 0.41
N GLY A 228 3.50 7.46 -0.71
CA GLY A 228 3.08 6.31 -1.52
C GLY A 228 3.84 6.17 -2.84
N SER A 229 4.87 6.99 -3.08
CA SER A 229 5.57 7.06 -4.37
C SER A 229 6.76 6.10 -4.48
N ASN A 230 7.02 5.65 -5.71
CA ASN A 230 8.32 5.11 -6.11
C ASN A 230 9.37 6.23 -6.17
N ASN A 231 10.63 5.89 -6.44
CA ASN A 231 11.73 6.85 -6.40
C ASN A 231 11.58 7.98 -7.47
N TYR A 232 11.33 9.22 -7.03
CA TYR A 232 11.23 10.41 -7.89
C TYR A 232 12.59 10.89 -8.41
N THR A 233 13.70 10.47 -7.79
CA THR A 233 15.05 10.91 -8.17
C THR A 233 15.59 10.19 -9.40
N GLY A 234 14.86 9.19 -9.89
CA GLY A 234 15.20 8.37 -11.05
C GLY A 234 15.89 7.05 -10.69
N THR A 235 15.93 6.15 -11.66
CA THR A 235 16.64 4.87 -11.57
C THR A 235 17.33 4.58 -12.89
N TYR A 236 18.66 4.57 -12.88
CA TYR A 236 19.48 4.07 -13.99
C TYR A 236 19.70 2.57 -13.83
N ASN A 237 19.35 1.79 -14.84
CA ASN A 237 19.66 0.38 -14.92
C ASN A 237 20.66 0.12 -16.05
N PHE A 238 21.92 -0.05 -15.67
CA PHE A 238 23.03 -0.36 -16.56
C PHE A 238 23.14 -1.86 -16.89
N GLY A 239 22.25 -2.72 -16.38
CA GLY A 239 22.26 -4.16 -16.61
C GLY A 239 22.31 -4.58 -18.07
N HIS A 240 22.75 -5.83 -18.32
CA HIS A 240 22.72 -6.39 -19.67
C HIS A 240 21.31 -6.80 -20.10
N SER A 241 20.96 -6.48 -21.35
CA SER A 241 19.79 -6.98 -22.05
C SER A 241 20.19 -7.34 -23.48
N ALA A 242 19.73 -8.49 -23.97
CA ALA A 242 19.95 -8.93 -25.34
C ALA A 242 19.24 -8.04 -26.38
N ASP A 243 18.21 -7.29 -25.95
CA ASP A 243 17.47 -6.35 -26.81
C ASP A 243 18.06 -4.93 -26.82
N ASN A 244 19.12 -4.69 -26.02
CA ASN A 244 19.85 -3.43 -25.99
C ASN A 244 21.06 -3.50 -26.94
N PRO A 245 21.01 -2.86 -28.12
CA PRO A 245 22.10 -2.88 -29.09
C PRO A 245 23.38 -2.16 -28.61
N LEU A 246 23.26 -1.32 -27.58
CA LEU A 246 24.39 -0.61 -26.96
C LEU A 246 25.03 -1.43 -25.83
N SER A 247 24.48 -2.59 -25.50
CA SER A 247 24.96 -3.40 -24.40
C SER A 247 26.29 -4.06 -24.74
N THR A 248 27.23 -3.97 -23.80
CA THR A 248 28.54 -4.63 -23.84
C THR A 248 28.50 -6.07 -23.33
N GLY A 249 27.33 -6.54 -22.86
CA GLY A 249 27.23 -7.81 -22.12
C GLY A 249 27.54 -7.69 -20.62
N ASN A 250 27.99 -6.52 -20.13
CA ASN A 250 28.33 -6.32 -18.73
C ASN A 250 27.81 -4.99 -18.17
N GLY A 251 27.16 -5.02 -17.01
CA GLY A 251 26.54 -3.82 -16.43
C GLY A 251 27.51 -2.73 -15.97
N TYR A 252 28.71 -3.08 -15.51
CA TYR A 252 29.75 -2.10 -15.17
C TYR A 252 30.37 -1.48 -16.42
N ALA A 253 30.64 -2.27 -17.46
CA ALA A 253 31.14 -1.75 -18.73
C ALA A 253 30.08 -0.86 -19.42
N ASN A 254 28.81 -1.24 -19.36
CA ASN A 254 27.68 -0.41 -19.79
C ASN A 254 27.69 0.94 -19.06
N ALA A 255 27.78 0.93 -17.73
CA ALA A 255 27.87 2.15 -16.95
C ALA A 255 29.10 2.99 -17.32
N LEU A 256 30.28 2.37 -17.50
CA LEU A 256 31.50 3.08 -17.89
C LEU A 256 31.34 3.82 -19.23
N LEU A 257 30.71 3.18 -20.20
CA LEU A 257 30.39 3.78 -21.51
C LEU A 257 29.18 4.73 -21.46
N GLY A 258 28.44 4.76 -20.35
CA GLY A 258 27.22 5.56 -20.21
C GLY A 258 26.00 4.95 -20.90
N ASN A 259 26.02 3.68 -21.27
CA ASN A 259 24.91 2.98 -21.91
C ASN A 259 24.02 2.33 -20.85
N PHE A 260 22.71 2.56 -20.85
CA PHE A 260 21.77 1.89 -19.95
C PHE A 260 20.71 1.10 -20.71
N THR A 261 20.15 0.09 -20.04
CA THR A 261 19.02 -0.68 -20.54
C THR A 261 17.70 0.02 -20.23
N SER A 262 17.58 0.65 -19.05
CA SER A 262 16.46 1.53 -18.75
C SER A 262 16.85 2.70 -17.85
N TYR A 263 16.24 3.85 -18.07
CA TYR A 263 16.17 4.94 -17.10
C TYR A 263 14.69 5.22 -16.82
N SER A 264 14.26 5.15 -15.56
CA SER A 264 12.87 5.42 -15.19
C SER A 264 12.76 6.44 -14.08
N GLU A 265 11.79 7.33 -14.17
CA GLU A 265 11.59 8.44 -13.23
C GLU A 265 10.10 8.74 -13.06
N LEU A 266 9.72 9.13 -11.85
CA LEU A 266 8.33 9.49 -11.54
C LEU A 266 8.08 10.97 -11.88
N THR A 267 6.97 11.27 -12.56
CA THR A 267 6.61 12.65 -12.95
C THR A 267 6.35 13.59 -11.78
N ASN A 268 6.04 13.03 -10.62
CA ASN A 268 5.69 13.77 -9.41
C ASN A 268 5.74 12.85 -8.20
N ARG A 269 6.05 13.39 -7.03
CA ARG A 269 6.00 12.68 -5.76
C ARG A 269 4.56 12.52 -5.24
N VAL A 270 4.23 11.31 -4.79
CA VAL A 270 2.94 11.00 -4.14
C VAL A 270 3.10 10.99 -2.63
N ASP A 271 2.39 11.89 -1.96
CA ASP A 271 2.38 12.01 -0.50
C ASP A 271 0.97 12.23 0.04
N GLN A 272 0.34 11.14 0.48
CA GLN A 272 -1.08 11.11 0.78
C GLN A 272 -1.36 11.43 2.24
N GLU A 273 -2.51 12.03 2.47
CA GLU A 273 -3.04 12.31 3.80
C GLU A 273 -4.48 11.82 3.91
N ASN A 274 -4.62 10.57 4.36
CA ASN A 274 -5.89 9.89 4.51
C ASN A 274 -6.53 10.18 5.87
N ARG A 275 -7.85 10.23 5.87
CA ARG A 275 -8.70 10.49 7.04
C ARG A 275 -9.81 9.48 7.12
N HIS A 276 -10.12 9.07 8.34
CA HIS A 276 -11.17 8.11 8.61
C HIS A 276 -11.88 8.43 9.93
N TRP A 277 -13.17 8.16 9.95
CA TRP A 277 -14.00 8.19 11.15
C TRP A 277 -14.68 6.86 11.32
N GLN A 278 -14.58 6.31 12.54
CA GLN A 278 -15.37 5.18 12.97
C GLN A 278 -16.15 5.57 14.22
N SER A 279 -17.41 5.16 14.30
CA SER A 279 -18.23 5.33 15.49
C SER A 279 -19.03 4.06 15.75
N ASP A 280 -19.10 3.66 17.00
CA ASP A 280 -19.76 2.46 17.46
C ASP A 280 -20.68 2.79 18.63
N ALA A 281 -21.86 2.21 18.65
CA ALA A 281 -22.74 2.22 19.81
C ALA A 281 -23.19 0.79 20.11
N TYR A 282 -23.35 0.46 21.39
CA TYR A 282 -23.87 -0.85 21.77
C TYR A 282 -24.80 -0.78 22.98
N ALA A 283 -25.71 -1.75 23.04
CA ALA A 283 -26.53 -2.05 24.19
C ALA A 283 -26.60 -3.57 24.36
N GLN A 284 -26.42 -4.06 25.58
CA GLN A 284 -26.48 -5.49 25.91
C GLN A 284 -27.04 -5.72 27.30
N ASP A 285 -27.64 -6.90 27.49
CA ASP A 285 -28.17 -7.38 28.76
C ASP A 285 -27.67 -8.79 29.02
N SER A 286 -27.20 -9.03 30.24
CA SER A 286 -27.02 -10.37 30.80
C SER A 286 -28.11 -10.59 31.85
N TRP A 287 -29.10 -11.40 31.49
CA TRP A 287 -30.30 -11.63 32.29
C TRP A 287 -30.31 -13.03 32.89
N ARG A 288 -30.27 -13.10 34.22
CA ARG A 288 -30.48 -14.32 34.99
C ARG A 288 -31.98 -14.62 35.10
N VAL A 289 -32.52 -15.33 34.11
CA VAL A 289 -33.94 -15.71 34.07
C VAL A 289 -34.34 -16.47 35.35
N ASN A 290 -33.51 -17.43 35.77
CA ASN A 290 -33.63 -18.17 37.02
C ASN A 290 -32.27 -18.72 37.46
N ALA A 291 -32.21 -19.50 38.55
CA ALA A 291 -30.97 -20.07 39.07
C ALA A 291 -30.24 -21.02 38.10
N ARG A 292 -30.89 -21.45 37.01
CA ARG A 292 -30.37 -22.40 36.03
C ARG A 292 -30.12 -21.79 34.66
N MET A 293 -30.72 -20.64 34.33
CA MET A 293 -30.71 -20.09 32.98
C MET A 293 -30.31 -18.62 32.97
N THR A 294 -29.30 -18.31 32.16
CA THR A 294 -28.86 -16.94 31.84
C THR A 294 -28.99 -16.72 30.34
N LEU A 295 -29.53 -15.56 29.96
CA LEU A 295 -29.60 -15.07 28.59
C LEU A 295 -28.65 -13.89 28.43
N ASP A 296 -27.88 -13.88 27.35
CA ASP A 296 -27.02 -12.77 26.98
C ASP A 296 -27.45 -12.28 25.60
N TYR A 297 -27.87 -11.03 25.47
CA TYR A 297 -28.28 -10.49 24.17
C TYR A 297 -27.94 -9.02 24.06
N GLY A 298 -27.68 -8.58 22.84
CA GLY A 298 -27.32 -7.20 22.59
C GLY A 298 -27.17 -6.88 21.11
N VAL A 299 -26.96 -5.61 20.83
CA VAL A 299 -26.74 -5.09 19.49
C VAL A 299 -25.59 -4.11 19.54
N ARG A 300 -24.71 -4.18 18.53
CA ARG A 300 -23.74 -3.13 18.22
C ARG A 300 -24.06 -2.53 16.86
N VAL A 301 -24.09 -1.22 16.77
CA VAL A 301 -24.24 -0.47 15.53
C VAL A 301 -22.95 0.25 15.25
N THR A 302 -22.33 -0.03 14.11
CA THR A 302 -21.08 0.60 13.69
C THR A 302 -21.30 1.44 12.45
N HIS A 303 -20.85 2.69 12.49
CA HIS A 303 -20.64 3.53 11.32
C HIS A 303 -19.13 3.68 11.08
N ALA A 304 -18.61 3.00 10.07
CA ALA A 304 -17.23 3.20 9.60
C ALA A 304 -17.31 3.90 8.24
N GLY A 305 -17.13 5.22 8.25
CA GLY A 305 -17.24 6.04 7.04
C GLY A 305 -16.13 5.72 6.03
N ALA A 306 -16.32 6.12 4.78
CA ALA A 306 -15.28 5.94 3.78
C ALA A 306 -14.04 6.79 4.09
N VAL A 307 -12.87 6.24 3.76
CA VAL A 307 -11.58 6.94 3.82
C VAL A 307 -11.56 8.02 2.74
N TYR A 308 -11.15 9.22 3.12
CA TYR A 308 -10.96 10.34 2.19
C TYR A 308 -9.57 10.93 2.34
N GLU A 309 -9.00 11.36 1.22
CA GLU A 309 -7.66 11.94 1.13
C GLU A 309 -7.77 13.48 1.04
N THR A 310 -6.94 14.22 1.77
CA THR A 310 -7.09 15.69 1.89
C THR A 310 -6.12 16.53 1.08
N ARG A 311 -5.13 15.95 0.39
CA ARG A 311 -4.12 16.64 -0.43
C ARG A 311 -4.37 16.56 -1.93
N ASN A 312 -5.51 16.02 -2.34
CA ASN A 312 -5.83 15.76 -3.75
C ASN A 312 -4.78 14.83 -4.41
N MET A 313 -4.33 13.81 -3.67
CA MET A 313 -3.30 12.85 -4.08
C MET A 313 -3.89 11.52 -4.55
N ASN A 314 -5.12 11.56 -5.03
CA ASN A 314 -5.83 10.41 -5.57
C ASN A 314 -6.34 10.67 -6.98
N SER A 315 -6.45 9.59 -7.75
CA SER A 315 -7.08 9.59 -9.06
C SER A 315 -7.97 8.38 -9.24
N ALA A 316 -9.03 8.57 -10.02
CA ALA A 316 -9.95 7.50 -10.39
C ALA A 316 -10.38 7.63 -11.84
N PHE A 317 -11.26 6.74 -12.28
CA PHE A 317 -11.72 6.59 -13.64
C PHE A 317 -13.25 6.72 -13.72
N ASP A 318 -13.73 7.51 -14.67
CA ASP A 318 -15.14 7.56 -15.03
C ASP A 318 -15.29 7.15 -16.50
N PRO A 319 -15.97 6.03 -16.79
CA PRO A 319 -16.28 5.61 -18.16
C PRO A 319 -16.95 6.67 -19.02
N LYS A 320 -17.69 7.62 -18.43
CA LYS A 320 -18.33 8.72 -19.16
C LYS A 320 -17.35 9.79 -19.65
N LEU A 321 -16.19 9.90 -19.00
CA LEU A 321 -15.12 10.83 -19.39
C LEU A 321 -14.17 10.21 -20.41
N TRP A 322 -14.29 8.92 -20.70
CA TRP A 322 -13.45 8.23 -21.68
C TRP A 322 -13.95 8.49 -23.10
N ASP A 323 -13.04 8.92 -23.97
CA ASP A 323 -13.30 9.12 -25.40
C ASP A 323 -12.47 8.13 -26.25
N PRO A 324 -13.09 7.25 -27.06
CA PRO A 324 -12.35 6.33 -27.94
C PRO A 324 -11.39 7.05 -28.91
N LYS A 325 -11.68 8.30 -29.30
CA LYS A 325 -10.83 9.09 -30.21
C LYS A 325 -9.55 9.58 -29.54
N GLN A 326 -9.50 9.58 -28.22
CA GLN A 326 -8.34 9.96 -27.40
C GLN A 326 -7.47 8.74 -27.04
N ALA A 327 -7.77 7.54 -27.54
CA ALA A 327 -6.96 6.36 -27.30
C ALA A 327 -5.57 6.52 -27.97
N PRO A 328 -4.45 6.40 -27.22
CA PRO A 328 -3.12 6.51 -27.80
C PRO A 328 -2.83 5.45 -28.86
N ILE A 329 -2.10 5.87 -29.90
CA ILE A 329 -1.53 4.95 -30.88
C ILE A 329 -0.29 4.30 -30.27
N LEU A 330 -0.09 3.02 -30.52
CA LEU A 330 1.03 2.25 -29.97
C LEU A 330 2.07 1.94 -31.04
N TYR A 331 3.34 1.87 -30.66
CA TYR A 331 4.41 1.36 -31.54
C TYR A 331 4.16 -0.11 -31.87
N LEU A 332 4.21 -0.46 -33.16
CA LEU A 332 3.93 -1.82 -33.61
C LEU A 332 5.20 -2.69 -33.59
N PRO A 333 5.10 -4.01 -33.33
CA PRO A 333 6.19 -4.94 -33.61
C PRO A 333 6.60 -4.88 -35.10
N PHE A 334 7.90 -4.89 -35.36
CA PHE A 334 8.48 -4.75 -36.68
C PHE A 334 9.67 -5.69 -36.87
N CYS A 335 9.86 -6.19 -38.09
CA CYS A 335 11.03 -6.98 -38.45
C CYS A 335 11.82 -6.28 -39.56
N LYS A 336 13.07 -5.92 -39.28
CA LYS A 336 13.92 -5.11 -40.17
C LYS A 336 14.11 -5.65 -41.61
N PRO A 337 14.24 -6.96 -41.86
CA PRO A 337 14.45 -7.47 -43.23
C PRO A 337 13.16 -7.70 -44.03
N SER A 338 11.97 -7.78 -43.41
CA SER A 338 10.71 -8.07 -44.13
C SER A 338 9.95 -6.81 -44.56
N GLY A 339 10.19 -5.66 -43.91
CA GLY A 339 9.57 -4.38 -44.25
C GLY A 339 8.08 -4.25 -43.89
N VAL A 340 7.45 -5.29 -43.35
CA VAL A 340 6.03 -5.28 -42.95
C VAL A 340 5.94 -5.19 -41.42
N PRO A 341 5.05 -4.39 -40.81
CA PRO A 341 4.73 -4.47 -39.37
C PRO A 341 3.88 -5.73 -39.05
N GLY A 342 4.04 -6.34 -37.87
CA GLY A 342 3.15 -7.43 -37.41
C GLY A 342 3.78 -8.83 -37.31
N ASN A 343 2.94 -9.87 -37.31
CA ASN A 343 3.16 -11.25 -36.80
C ASN A 343 4.16 -12.17 -37.55
N GLN A 344 5.02 -11.63 -38.41
CA GLN A 344 5.95 -12.43 -39.20
C GLN A 344 7.10 -13.05 -38.39
N ALA A 345 7.71 -14.09 -38.95
CA ALA A 345 8.92 -14.69 -38.39
C ALA A 345 10.07 -13.67 -38.38
N CYS A 346 10.64 -13.44 -37.20
CA CYS A 346 11.74 -12.50 -37.02
C CYS A 346 12.81 -13.08 -36.10
N SER A 347 14.07 -13.05 -36.53
CA SER A 347 15.19 -13.40 -35.66
C SER A 347 15.38 -12.31 -34.60
N THR A 348 15.90 -12.67 -33.42
CA THR A 348 16.14 -11.73 -32.31
C THR A 348 16.88 -10.46 -32.75
N ALA A 349 17.92 -10.62 -33.57
CA ALA A 349 18.75 -9.52 -34.07
C ALA A 349 18.00 -8.52 -34.99
N ASN A 350 16.88 -8.95 -35.58
CA ASN A 350 16.12 -8.16 -36.55
C ASN A 350 14.83 -7.56 -35.96
N ARG A 351 14.55 -7.82 -34.67
CA ARG A 351 13.37 -7.28 -33.98
C ARG A 351 13.50 -5.78 -33.77
N ALA A 352 12.38 -5.09 -33.91
CA ALA A 352 12.27 -3.66 -33.73
C ALA A 352 10.83 -3.25 -33.44
N ALA A 353 10.65 -2.03 -32.99
CA ALA A 353 9.35 -1.38 -33.00
C ALA A 353 9.29 -0.37 -34.15
N ILE A 354 8.11 -0.14 -34.73
CA ILE A 354 7.90 0.90 -35.73
C ILE A 354 6.83 1.88 -35.27
N ASN A 355 7.07 3.16 -35.52
CA ASN A 355 6.05 4.19 -35.45
C ASN A 355 5.20 4.12 -36.73
N PRO A 356 3.94 3.65 -36.69
CA PRO A 356 3.08 3.54 -37.87
C PRO A 356 2.75 4.90 -38.53
N ILE A 357 2.98 6.03 -37.84
CA ILE A 357 2.68 7.37 -38.36
C ILE A 357 3.88 7.93 -39.13
N THR A 358 5.09 7.79 -38.57
CA THR A 358 6.31 8.39 -39.13
C THR A 358 7.20 7.40 -39.87
N GLY A 359 6.98 6.10 -39.70
CA GLY A 359 7.87 5.05 -40.18
C GLY A 359 9.16 4.89 -39.37
N GLN A 360 9.34 5.65 -38.29
CA GLN A 360 10.53 5.57 -37.44
C GLN A 360 10.68 4.18 -36.82
N ILE A 361 11.87 3.58 -36.97
CA ILE A 361 12.22 2.29 -36.38
C ILE A 361 12.97 2.52 -35.06
N LEU A 362 12.53 1.84 -34.01
CA LEU A 362 13.09 1.87 -32.65
C LEU A 362 13.44 0.46 -32.16
N SER A 363 14.05 0.34 -30.98
CA SER A 363 14.24 -0.95 -30.31
C SER A 363 12.90 -1.67 -30.11
N GLN A 364 12.90 -3.01 -30.19
CA GLN A 364 11.74 -3.86 -29.93
C GLN A 364 11.08 -3.55 -28.58
N ALA A 365 11.84 -3.08 -27.59
CA ALA A 365 11.35 -2.75 -26.27
C ALA A 365 10.28 -1.63 -26.26
N TYR A 366 10.18 -0.84 -27.34
CA TYR A 366 9.14 0.16 -27.51
C TYR A 366 7.81 -0.42 -28.00
N ALA A 367 7.79 -1.64 -28.55
CA ALA A 367 6.57 -2.23 -29.11
C ALA A 367 5.49 -2.40 -28.02
N GLY A 368 4.28 -1.91 -28.30
CA GLY A 368 3.15 -1.90 -27.36
C GLY A 368 3.13 -0.75 -26.36
N ASN A 369 4.13 0.15 -26.40
CA ASN A 369 4.11 1.44 -25.70
C ASN A 369 3.45 2.52 -26.58
N THR A 370 2.96 3.57 -25.93
CA THR A 370 2.31 4.71 -26.55
C THR A 370 3.30 5.56 -27.33
N ILE A 371 2.87 6.01 -28.51
CA ILE A 371 3.55 7.03 -29.30
C ILE A 371 3.19 8.40 -28.71
N PRO A 372 4.19 9.19 -28.26
CA PRO A 372 3.94 10.52 -27.72
C PRO A 372 3.14 11.41 -28.68
N GLY A 373 2.13 12.12 -28.15
CA GLY A 373 1.31 13.07 -28.91
C GLY A 373 0.13 12.50 -29.69
N THR A 374 -0.13 11.19 -29.63
CA THR A 374 -1.18 10.53 -30.44
C THR A 374 -2.50 10.27 -29.71
N GLY A 375 -2.60 10.67 -28.45
CA GLY A 375 -3.76 10.46 -27.58
C GLY A 375 -3.38 10.67 -26.12
N SER A 376 -4.24 10.22 -25.21
CA SER A 376 -4.05 10.36 -23.77
C SER A 376 -3.92 9.01 -23.06
N ILE A 377 -2.77 8.79 -22.41
CA ILE A 377 -2.54 7.60 -21.58
C ILE A 377 -3.33 7.64 -20.25
N THR A 378 -3.98 8.76 -19.93
CA THR A 378 -4.82 8.98 -18.74
C THR A 378 -6.29 9.29 -19.12
N ASN A 379 -6.72 8.87 -20.31
CA ASN A 379 -8.06 9.11 -20.85
C ASN A 379 -9.16 8.64 -19.87
N GLY A 380 -10.17 9.49 -19.62
CA GLY A 380 -11.26 9.21 -18.68
C GLY A 380 -10.90 9.18 -17.19
N MET A 381 -9.65 9.52 -16.83
CA MET A 381 -9.27 9.64 -15.42
C MET A 381 -9.59 11.04 -14.87
N PHE A 382 -9.83 11.14 -13.55
CA PHE A 382 -10.08 12.41 -12.85
C PHE A 382 -9.51 12.41 -11.41
N THR A 383 -9.37 13.62 -10.84
CA THR A 383 -8.95 13.87 -9.43
C THR A 383 -10.05 14.61 -8.67
N GLY A 384 -9.90 14.80 -7.36
CA GLY A 384 -10.81 15.62 -6.54
C GLY A 384 -11.92 14.87 -5.80
N GLY A 385 -12.17 13.59 -6.10
CA GLY A 385 -13.23 12.80 -5.48
C GLY A 385 -14.53 12.75 -6.30
N LEU A 386 -15.53 12.03 -5.79
CA LEU A 386 -16.81 11.82 -6.45
C LEU A 386 -17.53 13.15 -6.71
N PRO A 387 -18.11 13.37 -7.91
CA PRO A 387 -18.88 14.57 -8.19
C PRO A 387 -20.03 14.75 -7.19
N GLY A 388 -20.10 15.93 -6.54
CA GLY A 388 -21.13 16.25 -5.55
C GLY A 388 -20.81 15.80 -4.12
N GLU A 389 -19.72 15.06 -3.92
CA GLU A 389 -19.27 14.60 -2.62
C GLU A 389 -18.10 15.45 -2.09
N LYS A 390 -17.70 15.17 -0.84
CA LYS A 390 -16.50 15.76 -0.24
C LYS A 390 -15.24 15.46 -1.09
N ALA A 391 -14.32 16.42 -1.14
CA ALA A 391 -13.05 16.22 -1.82
C ALA A 391 -12.29 14.98 -1.29
N GLY A 392 -11.72 14.20 -2.21
CA GLY A 392 -10.94 12.99 -1.90
C GLY A 392 -11.76 11.76 -1.50
N TRP A 393 -13.09 11.84 -1.56
CA TRP A 393 -13.98 10.70 -1.37
C TRP A 393 -14.17 9.95 -2.68
N TYR A 394 -13.95 8.62 -2.70
CA TYR A 394 -14.00 7.80 -3.93
C TYR A 394 -14.88 6.54 -3.81
N TYR A 395 -15.47 6.32 -2.64
CA TYR A 395 -16.40 5.23 -2.39
C TYR A 395 -17.25 5.60 -1.16
N ASP A 396 -18.33 4.85 -0.96
CA ASP A 396 -19.23 5.02 0.18
C ASP A 396 -19.38 3.68 0.93
N MET A 397 -19.71 3.76 2.20
CA MET A 397 -19.97 2.63 3.09
C MET A 397 -21.38 2.77 3.69
N PRO A 398 -22.04 1.69 4.11
CA PRO A 398 -23.35 1.78 4.73
C PRO A 398 -23.34 2.72 5.94
N ALA A 399 -24.35 3.57 6.06
CA ALA A 399 -24.48 4.50 7.18
C ALA A 399 -24.52 3.79 8.55
N ALA A 400 -24.98 2.54 8.60
CA ALA A 400 -24.98 1.72 9.80
C ALA A 400 -24.78 0.24 9.46
N SER A 401 -23.88 -0.41 10.21
CA SER A 401 -23.68 -1.86 10.21
C SER A 401 -24.20 -2.42 11.52
N VAL A 402 -25.31 -3.17 11.47
CA VAL A 402 -25.98 -3.69 12.66
C VAL A 402 -25.49 -5.10 12.96
N GLY A 403 -24.88 -5.29 14.11
CA GLY A 403 -24.31 -6.54 14.62
C GLY A 403 -25.06 -7.03 15.86
N PRO A 404 -26.21 -7.70 15.69
CA PRO A 404 -26.89 -8.36 16.81
C PRO A 404 -26.07 -9.55 17.31
N ARG A 405 -26.18 -9.81 18.62
CA ARG A 405 -25.56 -10.94 19.32
C ARG A 405 -26.55 -11.50 20.33
N ALA A 406 -26.62 -12.82 20.43
CA ALA A 406 -27.45 -13.50 21.40
C ALA A 406 -26.78 -14.79 21.85
N GLY A 407 -27.05 -15.22 23.07
CA GLY A 407 -26.60 -16.46 23.64
C GLY A 407 -27.34 -16.81 24.91
N PHE A 408 -27.12 -18.03 25.38
CA PHE A 408 -27.64 -18.49 26.65
C PHE A 408 -26.71 -19.52 27.28
N ALA A 409 -26.83 -19.64 28.60
CA ALA A 409 -26.27 -20.73 29.37
C ALA A 409 -27.37 -21.35 30.22
N TRP A 410 -27.51 -22.67 30.17
CA TRP A 410 -28.54 -23.41 30.89
C TRP A 410 -27.98 -24.65 31.60
N ASP A 411 -28.09 -24.69 32.93
CA ASP A 411 -27.89 -25.89 33.74
C ASP A 411 -29.12 -26.80 33.63
N LEU A 412 -28.97 -27.90 32.89
CA LEU A 412 -30.05 -28.86 32.64
C LEU A 412 -30.48 -29.60 33.92
N SER A 413 -29.53 -29.81 34.82
CA SER A 413 -29.68 -30.66 36.01
C SER A 413 -30.03 -29.88 37.28
N GLY A 414 -29.76 -28.57 37.31
CA GLY A 414 -29.91 -27.72 38.50
C GLY A 414 -28.87 -27.97 39.59
N ASN A 415 -27.85 -28.77 39.31
CA ASN A 415 -26.76 -29.11 40.24
C ASN A 415 -25.37 -28.72 39.70
N GLY A 416 -25.33 -27.95 38.61
CA GLY A 416 -24.10 -27.48 37.97
C GLY A 416 -23.31 -28.54 37.19
N LYS A 417 -23.80 -29.79 37.09
CA LYS A 417 -23.05 -30.89 36.46
C LYS A 417 -23.28 -31.03 34.95
N THR A 418 -24.41 -30.55 34.42
CA THR A 418 -24.68 -30.56 32.98
C THR A 418 -25.11 -29.18 32.53
N ALA A 419 -24.41 -28.62 31.54
CA ALA A 419 -24.77 -27.32 30.97
C ALA A 419 -24.84 -27.38 29.44
N VAL A 420 -25.78 -26.62 28.88
CA VAL A 420 -25.77 -26.25 27.46
C VAL A 420 -25.46 -24.76 27.38
N ARG A 421 -24.52 -24.40 26.50
CA ARG A 421 -24.20 -23.02 26.16
C ARG A 421 -24.34 -22.85 24.67
N ALA A 422 -25.01 -21.80 24.23
CA ALA A 422 -25.07 -21.48 22.81
C ALA A 422 -24.95 -19.98 22.64
N SER A 423 -24.34 -19.56 21.54
CA SER A 423 -24.24 -18.15 21.19
C SER A 423 -24.15 -17.97 19.68
N GLY A 424 -24.52 -16.79 19.21
CA GLY A 424 -24.38 -16.41 17.82
C GLY A 424 -24.39 -14.89 17.64
N GLY A 425 -23.75 -14.42 16.57
CA GLY A 425 -23.71 -13.00 16.29
C GLY A 425 -23.15 -12.66 14.91
N ILE A 426 -23.33 -11.39 14.55
CA ILE A 426 -22.80 -10.82 13.32
C ILE A 426 -21.65 -9.87 13.66
N PHE A 427 -20.53 -10.04 12.96
CA PHE A 427 -19.30 -9.27 13.14
C PHE A 427 -18.87 -8.68 11.81
N TYR A 428 -18.32 -7.47 11.84
CA TYR A 428 -17.91 -6.75 10.64
C TYR A 428 -16.41 -6.53 10.63
N ASN A 429 -15.82 -6.58 9.44
CA ASN A 429 -14.50 -6.06 9.16
C ASN A 429 -14.62 -4.96 8.09
N PHE A 430 -13.85 -3.89 8.27
CA PHE A 430 -13.90 -2.71 7.42
C PHE A 430 -12.62 -2.62 6.58
N ILE A 431 -12.69 -1.85 5.50
CA ILE A 431 -11.58 -1.65 4.58
C ILE A 431 -10.32 -1.23 5.31
N ASN A 432 -9.21 -1.89 4.98
CA ASN A 432 -7.90 -1.47 5.42
C ASN A 432 -7.18 -0.63 4.34
N ARG A 433 -6.08 0.03 4.71
CA ARG A 433 -5.29 0.85 3.77
C ARG A 433 -4.83 0.06 2.53
N SER A 434 -4.43 -1.21 2.68
CA SER A 434 -3.95 -2.01 1.54
C SER A 434 -5.01 -2.30 0.49
N GLN A 435 -6.29 -2.19 0.84
CA GLN A 435 -7.43 -2.37 -0.06
C GLN A 435 -7.88 -1.05 -0.74
N TYR A 436 -7.29 0.09 -0.38
CA TYR A 436 -7.63 1.40 -0.94
C TYR A 436 -6.99 1.62 -2.33
N LEU A 437 -7.78 1.55 -3.40
CA LEU A 437 -7.29 1.55 -4.79
C LEU A 437 -6.91 2.92 -5.36
N TYR A 438 -7.48 4.00 -4.84
CA TYR A 438 -7.41 5.34 -5.45
C TYR A 438 -6.14 6.10 -5.12
N ASN A 439 -5.32 5.48 -4.27
CA ASN A 439 -4.12 6.05 -3.71
C ASN A 439 -3.11 6.40 -4.82
N GLY A 440 -2.91 7.68 -5.08
CA GLY A 440 -2.09 8.13 -6.22
C GLY A 440 -2.78 7.88 -7.56
N GLY A 441 -2.09 7.19 -8.46
CA GLY A 441 -2.54 6.89 -9.82
C GLY A 441 -2.08 7.93 -10.84
N ALA A 442 -2.35 7.66 -12.12
CA ALA A 442 -1.55 8.21 -13.22
C ALA A 442 -1.75 9.71 -13.50
N LEU A 443 -2.80 10.33 -12.95
CA LEU A 443 -2.95 11.79 -12.95
C LEU A 443 -2.15 12.47 -11.83
N ILE A 444 -1.84 11.76 -10.75
CA ILE A 444 -1.05 12.26 -9.62
C ILE A 444 0.43 12.06 -9.90
N ALA A 445 0.79 10.85 -10.29
CA ALA A 445 2.16 10.46 -10.60
C ALA A 445 2.20 9.26 -11.54
N ARG A 446 3.05 9.30 -12.55
CA ARG A 446 3.32 8.18 -13.45
C ARG A 446 4.81 8.06 -13.74
N THR A 447 5.25 6.88 -14.13
CA THR A 447 6.66 6.62 -14.43
C THR A 447 6.93 6.88 -15.91
N ARG A 448 7.84 7.81 -16.22
CA ARG A 448 8.43 7.93 -17.55
C ARG A 448 9.67 7.05 -17.63
N THR A 449 9.82 6.35 -18.75
CA THR A 449 10.93 5.42 -18.96
C THR A 449 11.59 5.66 -20.31
N ILE A 450 12.92 5.69 -20.36
CA ILE A 450 13.72 5.58 -21.58
C ILE A 450 14.34 4.18 -21.60
N LEU A 451 14.40 3.54 -22.77
CA LEU A 451 14.98 2.21 -22.93
C LEU A 451 16.15 2.24 -23.90
N ASN A 452 17.20 1.47 -23.59
CA ASN A 452 18.32 1.17 -24.48
C ASN A 452 18.99 2.42 -25.08
N ALA A 453 19.39 3.36 -24.22
CA ALA A 453 19.94 4.65 -24.61
C ALA A 453 21.19 4.98 -23.77
N THR A 454 21.82 6.11 -24.07
CA THR A 454 22.96 6.64 -23.33
C THR A 454 22.54 7.70 -22.30
N ILE A 455 23.39 7.96 -21.31
CA ILE A 455 23.16 9.03 -20.33
C ILE A 455 22.92 10.38 -21.01
N ASP A 456 23.64 10.67 -22.09
CA ASP A 456 23.52 11.95 -22.81
C ASP A 456 22.16 12.08 -23.52
N ASP A 457 21.58 10.96 -23.96
CA ASP A 457 20.25 10.92 -24.58
C ASP A 457 19.13 11.34 -23.61
N VAL A 458 19.30 11.14 -22.30
CA VAL A 458 18.30 11.52 -21.29
C VAL A 458 17.99 13.02 -21.35
N THR A 459 19.03 13.85 -21.49
CA THR A 459 18.86 15.31 -21.60
C THR A 459 18.14 15.68 -22.90
N ALA A 460 18.48 14.99 -24.00
CA ALA A 460 17.86 15.22 -25.30
C ALA A 460 16.37 14.85 -25.29
N PHE A 461 16.02 13.69 -24.73
CA PHE A 461 14.64 13.23 -24.61
C PHE A 461 13.81 14.05 -23.63
N ALA A 462 14.42 14.49 -22.52
CA ALA A 462 13.78 15.43 -21.58
C ALA A 462 13.39 16.74 -22.30
N LYS A 463 14.31 17.33 -23.07
CA LYS A 463 14.05 18.55 -23.85
C LYS A 463 13.03 18.34 -24.97
N ALA A 464 13.10 17.20 -25.64
CA ALA A 464 12.21 16.88 -26.76
C ALA A 464 10.80 16.47 -26.31
N GLY A 465 10.63 16.01 -25.06
CA GLY A 465 9.38 15.46 -24.56
C GLY A 465 8.90 14.21 -25.32
N THR A 466 9.81 13.47 -25.94
CA THR A 466 9.50 12.31 -26.81
C THR A 466 10.41 11.12 -26.52
N GLN A 467 10.13 9.96 -27.14
CA GLN A 467 10.83 8.68 -26.97
C GLN A 467 10.74 8.05 -25.56
N PHE A 468 9.64 8.30 -24.86
CA PHE A 468 9.32 7.57 -23.63
C PHE A 468 8.62 6.25 -23.94
N ALA A 469 9.04 5.18 -23.27
CA ALA A 469 8.35 3.91 -23.21
C ALA A 469 7.21 3.96 -22.17
N GLU A 470 6.26 4.88 -22.36
CA GLU A 470 5.05 4.95 -21.53
C GLU A 470 3.99 4.02 -22.10
N SER A 471 3.33 3.23 -21.25
CA SER A 471 2.18 2.43 -21.64
C SER A 471 0.87 3.11 -21.23
N PRO A 472 -0.27 2.73 -21.85
CA PRO A 472 -1.59 2.96 -21.29
C PRO A 472 -1.65 2.69 -19.78
N GLN A 473 -2.20 3.62 -19.01
CA GLN A 473 -2.12 3.58 -17.55
C GLN A 473 -3.26 2.77 -16.93
N THR A 474 -2.97 2.11 -15.80
CA THR A 474 -4.01 1.46 -14.99
C THR A 474 -4.95 2.51 -14.41
N ALA A 475 -6.25 2.27 -14.54
CA ALA A 475 -7.31 3.13 -14.03
C ALA A 475 -8.02 2.46 -12.84
N ASN A 476 -8.58 3.23 -11.91
CA ASN A 476 -9.34 2.69 -10.77
C ASN A 476 -10.75 3.28 -10.77
N LEU A 477 -11.77 2.45 -10.88
CA LEU A 477 -13.17 2.85 -10.86
C LEU A 477 -13.63 3.11 -9.42
N PRO A 478 -14.23 4.28 -9.12
CA PRO A 478 -14.86 4.56 -7.83
C PRO A 478 -15.93 3.51 -7.45
N GLY A 479 -16.19 3.36 -6.16
CA GLY A 479 -17.23 2.44 -5.69
C GLY A 479 -18.62 2.89 -6.12
N GLY A 480 -19.39 2.01 -6.77
CA GLY A 480 -20.76 2.28 -7.21
C GLY A 480 -20.89 3.02 -8.55
N PHE A 481 -19.79 3.22 -9.28
CA PHE A 481 -19.81 3.80 -10.62
C PHE A 481 -20.28 2.78 -11.66
N PRO A 482 -21.01 3.21 -12.70
CA PRO A 482 -21.42 2.30 -13.76
C PRO A 482 -20.18 1.84 -14.53
N LEU A 483 -19.89 0.53 -14.49
CA LEU A 483 -18.83 -0.07 -15.27
C LEU A 483 -19.42 -0.72 -16.52
N ILE A 484 -18.90 -0.41 -17.71
CA ILE A 484 -19.37 -1.05 -18.95
C ILE A 484 -18.33 -2.09 -19.37
N VAL A 485 -18.78 -3.34 -19.49
CA VAL A 485 -17.94 -4.46 -19.93
C VAL A 485 -18.71 -5.20 -20.99
N HIS A 486 -18.11 -5.38 -22.17
CA HIS A 486 -18.75 -6.04 -23.31
C HIS A 486 -20.03 -5.32 -23.77
N GLY A 487 -20.08 -3.99 -23.65
CA GLY A 487 -21.27 -3.19 -23.96
C GLY A 487 -22.40 -3.29 -22.92
N ASN A 488 -22.22 -4.08 -21.85
CA ASN A 488 -23.22 -4.25 -20.81
C ASN A 488 -22.80 -3.50 -19.54
N GLN A 489 -23.73 -2.76 -18.94
CA GLN A 489 -23.53 -2.17 -17.63
C GLN A 489 -23.47 -3.28 -16.57
N MET A 490 -22.36 -3.34 -15.86
CA MET A 490 -22.16 -4.29 -14.77
C MET A 490 -22.93 -3.84 -13.53
N PRO A 491 -23.51 -4.79 -12.77
CA PRO A 491 -24.18 -4.48 -11.51
C PRO A 491 -23.12 -4.11 -10.47
N GLN A 492 -22.83 -2.81 -10.32
CA GLN A 492 -22.06 -2.31 -9.19
C GLN A 492 -23.01 -1.73 -8.14
N GLY A 493 -23.18 -2.46 -7.03
CA GLY A 493 -23.84 -1.95 -5.83
C GLY A 493 -22.90 -1.06 -5.01
N LYS A 494 -23.44 -0.44 -3.95
CA LYS A 494 -22.61 0.18 -2.90
C LYS A 494 -21.76 -0.89 -2.21
N LEU A 495 -20.51 -0.57 -1.89
CA LEU A 495 -19.63 -1.50 -1.16
C LEU A 495 -20.24 -1.85 0.20
N GLN A 496 -20.07 -3.11 0.62
CA GLN A 496 -20.53 -3.61 1.92
C GLN A 496 -19.32 -3.98 2.79
N PRO A 497 -19.35 -3.75 4.11
CA PRO A 497 -18.32 -4.28 4.99
C PRO A 497 -18.32 -5.82 4.96
N GLU A 498 -17.15 -6.42 5.13
CA GLU A 498 -17.03 -7.87 5.28
C GLU A 498 -17.81 -8.31 6.50
N LYS A 499 -18.54 -9.41 6.40
CA LYS A 499 -19.46 -9.87 7.44
C LYS A 499 -19.19 -11.32 7.81
N ASN A 500 -18.98 -11.56 9.10
CA ASN A 500 -18.83 -12.89 9.65
C ASN A 500 -20.01 -13.22 10.56
N TYR A 501 -20.71 -14.32 10.26
CA TYR A 501 -21.70 -14.92 11.13
C TYR A 501 -21.00 -16.00 11.95
N GLN A 502 -20.90 -15.80 13.26
CA GLN A 502 -20.32 -16.78 14.16
C GLN A 502 -21.42 -17.38 15.01
N ALA A 503 -21.35 -18.69 15.24
CA ALA A 503 -22.26 -19.40 16.13
C ALA A 503 -21.55 -20.56 16.83
N ASN A 504 -21.97 -20.87 18.05
CA ASN A 504 -21.55 -22.06 18.77
C ASN A 504 -22.71 -22.68 19.56
N VAL A 505 -22.62 -24.00 19.77
CA VAL A 505 -23.46 -24.74 20.70
C VAL A 505 -22.57 -25.78 21.38
N ALA A 506 -22.40 -25.65 22.69
CA ALA A 506 -21.58 -26.51 23.52
C ALA A 506 -22.43 -27.24 24.56
N PHE A 507 -22.22 -28.54 24.68
CA PHE A 507 -22.71 -29.38 25.75
C PHE A 507 -21.54 -29.73 26.67
N GLN A 508 -21.67 -29.36 27.94
CA GLN A 508 -20.66 -29.60 28.97
C GLN A 508 -21.21 -30.56 30.03
N ARG A 509 -20.41 -31.55 30.42
CA ARG A 509 -20.76 -32.52 31.46
C ARG A 509 -19.59 -32.78 32.40
N ASP A 510 -19.82 -32.63 33.69
CA ASP A 510 -18.97 -33.24 34.72
C ASP A 510 -19.11 -34.77 34.61
N ILE A 511 -18.01 -35.44 34.25
CA ILE A 511 -17.93 -36.89 34.07
C ILE A 511 -17.28 -37.58 35.28
N GLY A 512 -17.08 -36.86 36.38
CA GLY A 512 -16.33 -37.31 37.55
C GLY A 512 -14.83 -37.11 37.39
N PHE A 513 -14.05 -37.62 38.35
CA PHE A 513 -12.58 -37.57 38.33
C PHE A 513 -11.97 -36.15 38.23
N HIS A 514 -12.71 -35.13 38.68
CA HIS A 514 -12.36 -33.72 38.49
C HIS A 514 -12.23 -33.30 37.01
N THR A 515 -12.99 -33.96 36.12
CA THR A 515 -12.96 -33.75 34.68
C THR A 515 -14.32 -33.28 34.15
N VAL A 516 -14.30 -32.27 33.30
CA VAL A 516 -15.46 -31.83 32.52
C VAL A 516 -15.16 -32.16 31.06
N ALA A 517 -16.06 -32.89 30.42
CA ALA A 517 -16.01 -33.11 28.98
C ALA A 517 -16.92 -32.10 28.26
N GLU A 518 -16.44 -31.53 27.17
CA GLU A 518 -17.23 -30.67 26.29
C GLU A 518 -17.32 -31.24 24.88
N VAL A 519 -18.52 -31.20 24.31
CA VAL A 519 -18.74 -31.39 22.88
C VAL A 519 -19.36 -30.10 22.33
N ALA A 520 -18.68 -29.46 21.38
CA ALA A 520 -19.09 -28.18 20.83
C ALA A 520 -19.19 -28.21 19.31
N TRP A 521 -20.31 -27.74 18.77
CA TRP A 521 -20.39 -27.32 17.38
C TRP A 521 -19.99 -25.84 17.29
N VAL A 522 -19.10 -25.51 16.36
CA VAL A 522 -18.68 -24.14 16.06
C VAL A 522 -18.90 -23.86 14.58
N GLY A 523 -19.39 -22.66 14.26
CA GLY A 523 -19.64 -22.20 12.90
C GLY A 523 -19.10 -20.80 12.69
N ASN A 524 -18.45 -20.57 11.55
CA ASN A 524 -18.02 -19.27 11.07
C ASN A 524 -18.30 -19.15 9.57
N PHE A 525 -19.18 -18.22 9.21
CA PHE A 525 -19.63 -18.03 7.84
C PHE A 525 -19.34 -16.59 7.40
N GLY A 526 -18.37 -16.43 6.52
CA GLY A 526 -17.96 -15.14 5.97
C GLY A 526 -18.70 -14.80 4.68
N ARG A 527 -19.09 -13.53 4.53
CA ARG A 527 -19.76 -12.96 3.36
C ARG A 527 -19.16 -11.58 3.07
N HIS A 528 -19.40 -11.09 1.85
CA HIS A 528 -19.04 -9.74 1.43
C HIS A 528 -17.53 -9.42 1.47
N PHE A 529 -16.67 -10.40 1.20
CA PHE A 529 -15.21 -10.20 1.21
C PHE A 529 -14.75 -9.24 0.12
N TRP A 530 -13.80 -8.39 0.47
CA TRP A 530 -13.36 -7.33 -0.41
C TRP A 530 -12.36 -7.84 -1.43
N GLN A 531 -12.69 -7.68 -2.70
CA GLN A 531 -11.80 -8.01 -3.80
C GLN A 531 -11.58 -6.81 -4.71
N THR A 532 -10.35 -6.72 -5.23
CA THR A 532 -10.06 -5.91 -6.40
C THR A 532 -10.20 -6.78 -7.63
N LYS A 533 -11.14 -6.44 -8.50
CA LYS A 533 -11.27 -7.06 -9.82
C LYS A 533 -10.74 -6.13 -10.90
N THR A 534 -10.35 -6.74 -12.00
CA THR A 534 -9.90 -6.03 -13.19
C THR A 534 -10.94 -6.20 -14.29
N ALA A 535 -11.35 -5.09 -14.87
CA ALA A 535 -12.09 -4.96 -16.11
C ALA A 535 -11.15 -4.42 -17.21
N ASN A 536 -11.69 -4.26 -18.42
CA ASN A 536 -10.87 -4.00 -19.61
C ASN A 536 -9.84 -5.13 -19.85
N ASN A 537 -10.23 -6.37 -19.55
CA ASN A 537 -9.37 -7.53 -19.78
C ASN A 537 -9.27 -7.81 -21.28
N ILE A 538 -8.19 -8.47 -21.67
CA ILE A 538 -8.10 -9.07 -23.00
C ILE A 538 -9.06 -10.28 -23.08
N PRO A 539 -9.58 -10.64 -24.26
CA PRO A 539 -10.43 -11.82 -24.41
C PRO A 539 -9.79 -13.10 -23.88
N ILE A 540 -10.60 -14.01 -23.30
CA ILE A 540 -10.14 -15.36 -22.95
C ILE A 540 -9.63 -16.03 -24.24
N ASN A 541 -8.48 -16.72 -24.14
CA ASN A 541 -7.79 -17.33 -25.28
C ASN A 541 -7.33 -16.33 -26.36
N ALA A 542 -7.17 -15.05 -26.03
CA ALA A 542 -6.66 -14.04 -26.96
C ALA A 542 -5.38 -14.50 -27.69
N TYR A 543 -4.43 -15.13 -27.01
CA TYR A 543 -3.17 -15.60 -27.60
C TYR A 543 -3.25 -16.94 -28.32
N ALA A 544 -4.41 -17.61 -28.34
CA ALA A 544 -4.64 -18.76 -29.22
C ALA A 544 -4.81 -18.33 -30.69
N ASN A 545 -5.13 -17.07 -30.94
CA ASN A 545 -5.15 -16.49 -32.28
C ASN A 545 -3.71 -16.12 -32.71
N PRO A 546 -3.17 -16.71 -33.79
CA PRO A 546 -1.82 -16.36 -34.29
C PRO A 546 -1.65 -14.89 -34.70
N ALA A 547 -2.74 -14.15 -34.95
CA ALA A 547 -2.68 -12.71 -35.20
C ALA A 547 -2.26 -11.90 -33.96
N ASN A 548 -2.43 -12.46 -32.77
CA ASN A 548 -2.06 -11.85 -31.48
C ASN A 548 -0.66 -12.30 -31.00
N LEU A 549 0.11 -12.95 -31.89
CA LEU A 549 1.46 -13.39 -31.63
C LEU A 549 2.44 -12.68 -32.56
N PHE A 550 3.64 -12.42 -32.07
CA PHE A 550 4.79 -12.03 -32.86
C PHE A 550 5.85 -13.10 -32.64
N ARG A 551 6.17 -13.90 -33.68
CA ARG A 551 7.09 -15.05 -33.56
C ARG A 551 6.65 -16.08 -32.51
N ASN A 552 5.36 -16.43 -32.47
CA ASN A 552 4.77 -17.30 -31.44
C ASN A 552 4.90 -16.77 -30.00
N GLU A 553 5.34 -15.52 -29.80
CA GLU A 553 5.33 -14.85 -28.50
C GLU A 553 4.12 -13.90 -28.41
N PRO A 554 3.44 -13.80 -27.26
CA PRO A 554 2.34 -12.86 -27.05
C PRO A 554 2.72 -11.40 -27.37
N ILE A 555 1.92 -10.71 -28.19
CA ILE A 555 2.03 -9.26 -28.33
C ILE A 555 1.53 -8.57 -27.05
N SER A 556 1.85 -7.28 -26.88
CA SER A 556 1.36 -6.51 -25.72
C SER A 556 -0.16 -6.59 -25.58
N ALA A 557 -0.62 -6.88 -24.36
CA ALA A 557 -2.04 -6.91 -24.02
C ALA A 557 -2.75 -5.58 -24.34
N ASN A 558 -2.02 -4.47 -24.41
CA ASN A 558 -2.55 -3.15 -24.77
C ASN A 558 -3.23 -3.14 -26.15
N PHE A 559 -2.76 -3.95 -27.09
CA PHE A 559 -3.37 -4.10 -28.42
C PHE A 559 -4.71 -4.82 -28.40
N LEU A 560 -4.97 -5.60 -27.35
CA LEU A 560 -6.04 -6.58 -27.31
C LEU A 560 -7.20 -6.15 -26.40
N ARG A 561 -7.10 -4.98 -25.76
CA ARG A 561 -8.16 -4.45 -24.90
C ARG A 561 -9.29 -3.86 -25.74
N ARG A 562 -10.50 -4.35 -25.50
CA ARG A 562 -11.69 -4.00 -26.28
C ARG A 562 -12.52 -2.86 -25.69
N ASP A 563 -12.79 -2.91 -24.39
CA ASP A 563 -13.82 -2.05 -23.79
C ASP A 563 -13.33 -0.61 -23.62
N TYR A 564 -12.06 -0.44 -23.25
CA TYR A 564 -11.40 0.86 -23.16
C TYR A 564 -9.99 0.77 -23.81
N PRO A 565 -9.89 0.70 -25.15
CA PRO A 565 -8.61 0.70 -25.85
C PRO A 565 -7.80 1.96 -25.48
N GLY A 566 -6.49 1.81 -25.40
CA GLY A 566 -5.61 2.90 -25.00
C GLY A 566 -5.57 3.17 -23.49
N LEU A 567 -6.28 2.38 -22.67
CA LEU A 567 -6.07 2.27 -21.23
C LEU A 567 -5.40 0.95 -20.84
N GLY A 568 -4.77 0.96 -19.66
CA GLY A 568 -4.32 -0.24 -18.99
C GLY A 568 -5.51 -1.04 -18.42
N PRO A 569 -5.22 -1.96 -17.48
CA PRO A 569 -6.25 -2.57 -16.63
C PRO A 569 -7.14 -1.50 -15.97
N VAL A 570 -8.46 -1.70 -15.97
CA VAL A 570 -9.39 -0.86 -15.21
C VAL A 570 -9.82 -1.64 -13.97
N ARG A 571 -9.35 -1.26 -12.79
CA ARG A 571 -9.62 -1.98 -11.54
C ARG A 571 -10.83 -1.42 -10.83
N TYR A 572 -11.57 -2.27 -10.12
CA TYR A 572 -12.71 -1.86 -9.31
C TYR A 572 -12.82 -2.73 -8.05
N LEU A 573 -13.36 -2.14 -6.97
CA LEU A 573 -13.66 -2.86 -5.74
C LEU A 573 -15.03 -3.55 -5.86
N THR A 574 -15.12 -4.75 -5.31
CA THR A 574 -16.37 -5.52 -5.20
C THR A 574 -16.35 -6.33 -3.91
N THR A 575 -17.53 -6.62 -3.36
CA THR A 575 -17.68 -7.31 -2.08
C THR A 575 -18.39 -8.66 -2.21
N ASP A 576 -19.16 -8.91 -3.25
CA ASP A 576 -20.20 -9.97 -3.20
C ASP A 576 -19.79 -11.29 -3.86
N THR A 577 -18.49 -11.57 -3.98
CA THR A 577 -18.00 -12.66 -4.85
C THR A 577 -17.54 -13.89 -4.10
N ASP A 578 -17.11 -13.73 -2.85
CA ASP A 578 -16.55 -14.82 -2.07
C ASP A 578 -17.39 -15.14 -0.85
N ILE A 579 -17.37 -16.43 -0.51
CA ILE A 579 -18.11 -17.01 0.60
C ILE A 579 -17.15 -17.93 1.34
N LEU A 580 -17.06 -17.74 2.66
CA LEU A 580 -16.36 -18.66 3.56
C LEU A 580 -17.42 -19.40 4.38
N ASN A 581 -17.35 -20.72 4.41
CA ASN A 581 -18.20 -21.53 5.29
C ASN A 581 -17.31 -22.53 6.02
N TYR A 582 -17.10 -22.29 7.31
CA TYR A 582 -16.43 -23.21 8.21
C TYR A 582 -17.42 -23.64 9.30
N ASN A 583 -17.48 -24.93 9.57
CA ASN A 583 -18.08 -25.44 10.80
C ASN A 583 -17.42 -26.76 11.18
N ALA A 584 -17.36 -27.04 12.47
CA ALA A 584 -16.74 -28.24 13.01
C ALA A 584 -17.41 -28.67 14.31
N LEU A 585 -17.31 -29.97 14.59
CA LEU A 585 -17.54 -30.52 15.93
C LEU A 585 -16.18 -30.66 16.62
N GLN A 586 -16.08 -30.13 17.84
CA GLN A 586 -14.89 -30.15 18.68
C GLN A 586 -15.20 -30.90 19.96
N VAL A 587 -14.20 -31.62 20.48
CA VAL A 587 -14.26 -32.33 21.76
C VAL A 587 -13.02 -31.94 22.55
N SER A 588 -13.21 -31.51 23.81
CA SER A 588 -12.13 -31.10 24.71
C SER A 588 -12.34 -31.59 26.13
#